data_AF-A0A7Z9KJB1-F1
#
_entry.id   AF-A0A7Z9KJB1-F1
#
_cell.length_a   1.000
_cell.length_b   1.000
_cell.length_c   1.000
_cell.angle_alpha   90.00
_cell.angle_beta   90.00
_cell.angle_gamma   90.00
#
_symmetry.space_group_name_H-M   'P 1'
#
loop_
_entity.id
_entity.type
_entity.pdbx_description
1 polymer ?
#
loop_
_entity_poly.entity_id
_entity_poly.type
_entity_poly.pdbx_seq_one_letter_code
_entity_poly.pdbx_strand_id
1 'polypeptide(L)'
;MIFFDQSVETMPRKALESLQIEKLRSMLKKIYGRNRFYTDKFDTAGIHPESIRTLDALASLPLTTKAELVQAQSDASPFGTNTTFSESDYSRFHQTSGTTGTPLRVLDTPESWDWWGHCWGYVLAGAGLT
;
A
#
# COMPACT_ATOMS: atom_id res chain seq x y z
N MET A 1 -0.60 28.18 -9.90
CA MET A 1 -1.06 26.80 -9.59
C MET A 1 -0.85 26.64 -8.10
N ILE A 2 -1.89 26.25 -7.35
CA ILE A 2 -1.76 25.97 -5.92
C ILE A 2 -1.23 24.53 -5.82
N PHE A 3 -0.14 24.35 -5.07
CA PHE A 3 0.45 23.06 -4.78
C PHE A 3 0.30 22.79 -3.28
N PHE A 4 -0.06 21.58 -2.91
CA PHE A 4 -0.08 21.12 -1.52
C PHE A 4 1.32 20.74 -1.05
N ASP A 5 2.08 20.03 -1.90
CA ASP A 5 3.50 19.72 -1.74
C ASP A 5 4.24 20.08 -3.03
N GLN A 6 4.57 21.37 -3.16
CA GLN A 6 5.27 21.89 -4.33
C GLN A 6 6.56 21.12 -4.63
N SER A 7 7.26 20.62 -3.61
CA SER A 7 8.54 19.93 -3.77
C SER A 7 8.39 18.61 -4.52
N VAL A 8 7.30 17.89 -4.26
CA VAL A 8 6.97 16.62 -4.94
C VAL A 8 6.23 16.87 -6.24
N GLU A 9 5.25 17.79 -6.26
CA GLU A 9 4.39 18.06 -7.42
C GLU A 9 5.15 18.67 -8.60
N THR A 10 6.26 19.36 -8.34
CA THR A 10 7.10 19.97 -9.39
C THR A 10 8.43 19.23 -9.61
N MET A 11 8.60 18.07 -8.98
CA MET A 11 9.83 17.29 -9.06
C MET A 11 10.16 16.90 -10.51
N PRO A 12 11.42 17.07 -10.98
CA PRO A 12 11.83 16.61 -12.30
C PRO A 12 11.58 15.11 -12.48
N ARG A 13 11.13 14.69 -13.68
CA ARG A 13 10.73 13.30 -13.97
C ARG A 13 11.72 12.24 -13.46
N LYS A 14 13.01 12.40 -13.75
CA LYS A 14 14.06 11.47 -13.31
C LYS A 14 14.21 11.38 -11.78
N ALA A 15 14.06 12.52 -11.08
CA ALA A 15 14.11 12.56 -9.63
C ALA A 15 12.85 11.90 -9.03
N LEU A 16 11.68 12.12 -9.64
CA LEU A 16 10.44 11.47 -9.24
C LEU A 16 10.49 9.95 -9.41
N GLU A 17 11.01 9.47 -10.53
CA GLU A 17 11.21 8.03 -10.78
C GLU A 17 12.16 7.40 -9.75
N SER A 18 13.23 8.12 -9.38
CA SER A 18 14.18 7.70 -8.34
C SER A 18 13.51 7.61 -6.97
N LEU A 19 12.68 8.59 -6.60
CA LEU A 19 11.90 8.57 -5.37
C LEU A 19 10.88 7.42 -5.35
N GLN A 20 10.21 7.18 -6.47
CA GLN A 20 9.22 6.10 -6.61
C GLN A 20 9.85 4.73 -6.41
N ILE A 21 10.98 4.44 -7.06
CA ILE A 21 11.64 3.14 -6.92
C ILE A 21 12.24 2.94 -5.53
N GLU A 22 12.74 4.02 -4.89
CA GLU A 22 13.21 3.98 -3.51
C GLU A 22 12.06 3.59 -2.55
N LYS A 23 10.92 4.29 -2.64
CA LYS A 23 9.74 4.01 -1.82
C LYS A 23 9.20 2.61 -2.05
N LEU A 24 9.11 2.17 -3.31
CA LEU A 24 8.67 0.82 -3.66
C LEU A 24 9.57 -0.25 -3.02
N ARG A 25 10.90 -0.12 -3.16
CA ARG A 25 11.86 -1.08 -2.59
C ARG A 25 11.78 -1.13 -1.06
N SER A 26 11.67 0.05 -0.42
CA SER A 26 11.51 0.14 1.03
C SER A 26 10.24 -0.57 1.51
N MET A 27 9.12 -0.35 0.82
CA MET A 27 7.85 -1.03 1.11
C MET A 27 7.95 -2.54 0.89
N LEU A 28 8.46 -3.00 -0.25
CA LEU A 28 8.58 -4.44 -0.55
C LEU A 28 9.47 -5.16 0.48
N LYS A 29 10.59 -4.53 0.86
CA LYS A 29 11.46 -5.04 1.93
C LYS A 29 10.76 -5.10 3.29
N LYS A 30 9.87 -4.14 3.58
CA LYS A 30 9.12 -4.07 4.84
C LYS A 30 8.05 -5.17 4.93
N ILE A 31 7.39 -5.50 3.82
CA ILE A 31 6.29 -6.49 3.81
C ILE A 31 6.79 -7.92 3.65
N TYR A 32 7.87 -8.17 2.91
CA TYR A 32 8.33 -9.53 2.66
C TYR A 32 8.88 -10.18 3.93
N GLY A 33 8.43 -11.41 4.22
CA GLY A 33 8.71 -12.13 5.45
C GLY A 33 7.90 -11.68 6.67
N ARG A 34 7.13 -10.59 6.57
CA ARG A 34 6.25 -10.10 7.66
C ARG A 34 4.77 -10.23 7.32
N ASN A 35 4.40 -9.84 6.10
CA ASN A 35 3.07 -10.01 5.56
C ASN A 35 2.99 -11.37 4.86
N ARG A 36 2.33 -12.32 5.51
CA ARG A 36 2.26 -13.71 5.02
C ARG A 36 1.60 -13.78 3.64
N PHE A 37 0.50 -13.07 3.43
CA PHE A 37 -0.19 -13.04 2.13
C PHE A 37 0.74 -12.64 0.97
N TYR A 38 1.47 -11.53 1.10
CA TYR A 38 2.38 -11.08 0.05
C TYR A 38 3.66 -11.92 -0.05
N THR A 39 4.13 -12.49 1.06
CA THR A 39 5.28 -13.40 1.06
C THR A 39 4.96 -14.65 0.26
N ASP A 40 3.86 -15.33 0.58
CA ASP A 40 3.41 -16.55 -0.11
C ASP A 40 3.16 -16.27 -1.60
N LYS A 41 2.56 -15.11 -1.93
CA LYS A 41 2.28 -14.71 -3.30
C LYS A 41 3.55 -14.44 -4.12
N PHE A 42 4.53 -13.76 -3.54
CA PHE A 42 5.80 -13.51 -4.23
C PHE A 42 6.63 -14.77 -4.37
N ASP A 43 6.68 -15.62 -3.35
CA ASP A 43 7.40 -16.90 -3.41
C ASP A 43 6.80 -17.83 -4.47
N THR A 44 5.46 -17.90 -4.57
CA THR A 44 4.76 -18.66 -5.62
C THR A 44 5.09 -18.14 -7.02
N ALA A 45 5.26 -16.83 -7.17
CA ALA A 45 5.63 -16.19 -8.43
C ALA A 45 7.15 -16.23 -8.72
N GLY A 46 7.97 -16.75 -7.80
CA GLY A 46 9.44 -16.73 -7.92
C GLY A 46 10.04 -15.32 -7.83
N ILE A 47 9.37 -14.40 -7.15
CA ILE A 47 9.76 -12.99 -7.04
C ILE A 47 10.40 -12.75 -5.66
N HIS A 48 11.59 -12.16 -5.67
CA HIS A 48 12.23 -11.66 -4.46
C HIS A 48 12.29 -10.12 -4.51
N PRO A 49 11.88 -9.39 -3.46
CA PRO A 49 11.89 -7.92 -3.43
C PRO A 49 13.19 -7.26 -3.89
N GLU A 50 14.33 -7.89 -3.64
CA GLU A 50 15.66 -7.38 -3.99
C GLU A 50 15.90 -7.30 -5.51
N SER A 51 15.15 -8.09 -6.30
CA SER A 51 15.22 -8.06 -7.76
C SER A 51 14.55 -6.84 -8.38
N ILE A 52 13.67 -6.15 -7.63
CA ILE A 52 12.95 -4.96 -8.09
C ILE A 52 13.87 -3.73 -8.01
N ARG A 53 14.56 -3.42 -9.12
CA ARG A 53 15.56 -2.34 -9.21
C ARG A 53 15.11 -1.14 -10.04
N THR A 54 14.10 -1.30 -10.88
CA THR A 54 13.57 -0.26 -11.78
C THR A 54 12.05 -0.28 -11.73
N LEU A 55 11.42 0.81 -12.20
CA LEU A 55 9.95 0.87 -12.30
C LEU A 55 9.40 -0.15 -13.32
N ASP A 56 10.16 -0.49 -14.37
CA ASP A 56 9.76 -1.50 -15.35
C ASP A 56 9.51 -2.89 -14.71
N ALA A 57 10.19 -3.18 -13.60
CA ALA A 57 10.00 -4.43 -12.86
C ALA A 57 8.59 -4.55 -12.24
N LEU A 58 7.83 -3.45 -12.13
CA LEU A 58 6.42 -3.51 -11.71
C LEU A 58 5.59 -4.42 -12.62
N ALA A 59 5.91 -4.48 -13.92
CA ALA A 59 5.20 -5.33 -14.88
C ALA A 59 5.38 -6.83 -14.61
N SER A 60 6.40 -7.21 -13.83
CA SER A 60 6.64 -8.60 -13.41
C SER A 60 5.89 -8.99 -12.14
N LEU A 61 5.36 -8.02 -11.38
CA LEU A 61 4.67 -8.30 -10.12
C LEU A 61 3.28 -8.87 -10.39
N PRO A 62 2.85 -9.92 -9.65
CA PRO A 62 1.50 -10.45 -9.78
C PRO A 62 0.49 -9.40 -9.30
N LEU A 63 -0.60 -9.24 -10.07
CA LEU A 63 -1.69 -8.36 -9.68
C LEU A 63 -2.40 -8.90 -8.43
N THR A 64 -2.82 -8.00 -7.54
CA THR A 64 -3.66 -8.35 -6.38
C THR A 64 -5.11 -7.98 -6.63
N THR A 65 -5.98 -8.97 -6.51
CA THR A 65 -7.42 -8.84 -6.68
C THR A 65 -8.12 -8.66 -5.34
N LYS A 66 -9.30 -8.04 -5.37
CA LYS A 66 -10.15 -7.92 -4.17
C LYS A 66 -10.52 -9.28 -3.58
N ALA A 67 -10.77 -10.28 -4.43
CA ALA A 67 -11.16 -11.63 -3.99
C ALA A 67 -10.06 -12.28 -3.15
N GLU A 68 -8.79 -12.16 -3.57
CA GLU A 68 -7.65 -12.65 -2.80
C GLU A 68 -7.55 -11.97 -1.43
N LEU A 69 -7.75 -10.65 -1.37
CA LEU A 69 -7.69 -9.91 -0.09
C LEU A 69 -8.81 -10.32 0.87
N VAL A 70 -10.02 -10.54 0.36
CA VAL A 70 -11.17 -11.02 1.15
C VAL A 70 -10.92 -12.46 1.63
N GLN A 71 -10.34 -13.32 0.79
CA GLN A 71 -9.97 -14.68 1.18
C GLN A 71 -8.90 -14.66 2.28
N ALA A 72 -7.83 -13.88 2.09
CA ALA A 72 -6.74 -13.74 3.06
C ALA A 72 -7.22 -13.32 4.45
N GLN A 73 -8.31 -12.54 4.52
CA GLN A 73 -8.95 -12.12 5.77
C GLN A 73 -9.62 -13.25 6.56
N SER A 74 -9.90 -14.37 5.90
CA SER A 74 -10.56 -15.55 6.49
C SER A 74 -9.55 -16.66 6.86
N ASP A 75 -8.34 -16.60 6.30
CA ASP A 75 -7.31 -17.65 6.46
C ASP A 75 -6.66 -17.67 7.85
N ALA A 76 -6.80 -16.60 8.64
CA ALA A 76 -6.29 -16.52 10.01
C ALA A 76 -7.11 -15.54 10.87
N SER A 77 -7.26 -15.84 12.16
CA SER A 77 -7.89 -14.93 13.13
C SER A 77 -6.90 -13.88 13.63
N PRO A 78 -7.34 -12.65 13.95
CA PRO A 78 -8.67 -12.06 13.71
C PRO A 78 -8.78 -11.30 12.38
N PHE A 79 -7.64 -10.96 11.76
CA PHE A 79 -7.58 -10.07 10.58
C PHE A 79 -6.97 -10.72 9.33
N GLY A 80 -6.66 -12.01 9.38
CA GLY A 80 -6.12 -12.75 8.25
C GLY A 80 -4.61 -12.68 8.11
N THR A 81 -4.15 -13.02 6.91
CA THR A 81 -2.73 -13.12 6.56
C THR A 81 -2.18 -11.88 5.85
N ASN A 82 -3.06 -10.94 5.46
CA ASN A 82 -2.69 -9.66 4.86
C ASN A 82 -2.56 -8.55 5.91
N THR A 83 -1.77 -8.82 6.95
CA THR A 83 -1.31 -7.84 7.94
C THR A 83 0.21 -7.92 8.00
N THR A 84 0.87 -6.79 8.25
CA THR A 84 2.34 -6.69 8.25
C THR A 84 2.88 -6.52 9.68
N PHE A 85 2.08 -5.97 10.58
CA PHE A 85 2.46 -5.61 11.94
C PHE A 85 1.65 -6.41 12.96
N SER A 86 2.02 -6.28 14.23
CA SER A 86 1.21 -6.86 15.31
C SER A 86 -0.12 -6.11 15.43
N GLU A 87 -1.13 -6.76 16.01
CA GLU A 87 -2.46 -6.14 16.15
C GLU A 87 -2.43 -4.81 16.91
N SER A 88 -1.54 -4.67 17.90
CA SER A 88 -1.39 -3.45 18.69
C SER A 88 -0.79 -2.26 17.91
N ASP A 89 -0.20 -2.50 16.74
CA ASP A 89 0.37 -1.44 15.90
C ASP A 89 -0.71 -0.72 15.05
N TYR A 90 -1.91 -1.29 14.98
CA TYR A 90 -3.02 -0.73 14.21
C TYR A 90 -3.92 0.14 15.11
N SER A 91 -4.23 1.35 14.64
CA SER A 91 -4.99 2.36 15.41
C SER A 91 -6.35 2.71 14.79
N ARG A 92 -6.61 2.23 13.58
CA ARG A 92 -7.79 2.54 12.79
C ARG A 92 -8.26 1.31 12.02
N PHE A 93 -9.58 1.16 11.94
CA PHE A 93 -10.26 0.09 11.21
C PHE A 93 -11.29 0.72 10.27
N HIS A 94 -11.20 0.35 8.99
CA HIS A 94 -12.14 0.72 7.94
C HIS A 94 -12.67 -0.53 7.25
N GLN A 95 -13.82 -0.42 6.60
CA GLN A 95 -14.31 -1.49 5.74
C GLN A 95 -15.11 -0.93 4.57
N THR A 96 -15.09 -1.66 3.45
CA THR A 96 -15.99 -1.37 2.33
C THR A 96 -17.44 -1.64 2.73
N SER A 97 -18.42 -0.98 2.10
CA SER A 97 -19.85 -1.15 2.41
C SER A 97 -20.41 -2.56 2.22
N GLY A 98 -19.76 -3.42 1.43
CA GLY A 98 -20.12 -4.84 1.32
C GLY A 98 -21.49 -5.11 0.68
N THR A 99 -21.90 -4.30 -0.29
CA THR A 99 -23.27 -4.34 -0.85
C THR A 99 -23.65 -5.67 -1.55
N THR A 100 -22.66 -6.46 -1.98
CA THR A 100 -22.89 -7.74 -2.69
C THR A 100 -22.11 -8.93 -2.10
N GLY A 101 -21.35 -8.74 -1.01
CA GLY A 101 -20.51 -9.78 -0.44
C GLY A 101 -19.71 -9.32 0.78
N THR A 102 -18.78 -10.15 1.24
CA THR A 102 -17.98 -9.87 2.43
C THR A 102 -17.24 -8.52 2.31
N PRO A 103 -17.47 -7.58 3.25
CA PRO A 103 -16.70 -6.35 3.34
C PRO A 103 -15.20 -6.62 3.37
N LEU A 104 -14.44 -5.90 2.54
CA LEU A 104 -12.99 -5.87 2.70
C LEU A 104 -12.66 -4.94 3.87
N ARG A 105 -12.03 -5.51 4.90
CA ARG A 105 -11.51 -4.78 6.06
C ARG A 105 -10.15 -4.14 5.73
N VAL A 106 -9.85 -2.97 6.29
CA VAL A 106 -8.56 -2.28 6.14
C VAL A 106 -8.14 -1.81 7.53
N LEU A 107 -6.90 -2.10 7.89
CA LEU A 107 -6.29 -1.70 9.15
C LEU A 107 -5.18 -0.70 8.86
N ASP A 108 -5.19 0.39 9.60
CA ASP A 108 -4.24 1.48 9.43
C ASP A 108 -3.41 1.65 10.71
N THR A 109 -2.09 1.76 10.54
CA THR A 109 -1.19 2.21 11.61
C THR A 109 -1.33 3.73 11.76
N PRO A 110 -0.86 4.34 12.86
CA PRO A 110 -0.83 5.80 12.97
C PRO A 110 -0.16 6.45 11.75
N GLU A 111 0.95 5.89 11.26
CA GLU A 111 1.67 6.43 10.11
C GLU A 111 0.88 6.30 8.80
N SER A 112 0.14 5.20 8.59
CA SER A 112 -0.69 5.08 7.37
C SER A 112 -1.91 5.99 7.44
N TRP A 113 -2.44 6.26 8.64
CA TRP A 113 -3.52 7.22 8.83
C TRP A 113 -3.08 8.67 8.59
N ASP A 114 -1.89 9.04 9.05
CA ASP A 114 -1.29 10.34 8.74
C ASP A 114 -1.04 10.50 7.23
N TRP A 115 -0.59 9.42 6.58
CA TRP A 115 -0.44 9.39 5.12
C TRP A 115 -1.79 9.58 4.39
N TRP A 116 -2.86 8.96 4.87
CA TRP A 116 -4.22 9.19 4.35
C TRP A 116 -4.63 10.65 4.45
N GLY A 117 -4.38 11.29 5.59
CA GLY A 117 -4.62 12.73 5.77
C GLY A 117 -3.81 13.59 4.81
N HIS A 118 -2.54 13.24 4.61
CA HIS A 118 -1.67 13.92 3.65
C HIS A 118 -2.19 13.77 2.20
N CYS A 119 -2.72 12.61 1.81
CA CYS A 119 -3.35 12.42 0.50
C CYS A 119 -4.57 13.33 0.29
N TRP A 120 -5.37 13.56 1.32
CA TRP A 120 -6.50 14.50 1.25
C TRP A 120 -6.05 15.94 1.01
N GLY A 121 -4.85 16.33 1.45
CA GLY A 121 -4.28 17.64 1.17
C GLY A 121 -4.20 17.95 -0.32
N TYR A 122 -3.78 17.00 -1.15
CA TYR A 122 -3.78 17.15 -2.62
C TYR A 122 -5.20 17.34 -3.19
N VAL A 123 -6.18 16.59 -2.66
CA VAL A 123 -7.58 16.68 -3.10
C VAL A 123 -8.18 18.05 -2.76
N LEU A 124 -7.95 18.53 -1.53
CA LEU A 124 -8.46 19.82 -1.06
C LEU A 124 -7.78 21.00 -1.78
N ALA A 125 -6.46 20.94 -1.99
CA ALA A 125 -5.75 21.94 -2.78
C ALA A 125 -6.26 21.97 -4.23
N GLY A 126 -6.53 20.81 -4.84
CA GLY A 126 -7.17 20.70 -6.15
C GLY A 126 -8.58 21.29 -6.20
N ALA A 127 -9.30 21.29 -5.08
CA ALA A 127 -10.60 21.94 -4.92
C ALA A 127 -10.50 23.44 -4.60
N GLY A 128 -9.30 24.01 -4.49
CA GLY A 128 -9.06 25.42 -4.16
C GLY A 128 -9.15 25.75 -2.67
N LEU A 129 -9.14 24.73 -1.80
CA LEU A 129 -9.08 24.90 -0.35
C LEU A 129 -7.61 24.89 0.10
N THR A 130 -7.24 25.90 0.89
CA THR A 130 -5.87 26.11 1.40
C THR A 130 -5.81 25.92 2.91
#